data_AF-U9UUV1-F1
#
_entry.id   AF-U9UUV1-F1
#
_cell.length_a   1.000
_cell.length_b   1.000
_cell.length_c   1.000
_cell.angle_alpha   90.00
_cell.angle_beta   90.00
_cell.angle_gamma   90.00
#
_symmetry.space_group_name_H-M   'P 1'
#
loop_
_entity.id
_entity.type
_entity.pdbx_description
1 polymer ?
#
loop_
_entity_poly.entity_id
_entity_poly.type
_entity_poly.pdbx_seq_one_letter_code
_entity_poly.pdbx_strand_id
1 'polypeptide(L)' 'LIWWKLRLQMFPKLARISRKYLAVPATSVSSERLFSDAGNLINAKRINLDTNLVAKILFLK' A
#
# COMPACT_ATOMS: atom_id res chain seq x y z
N LEU A 1 -12.48 7.19 3.83
CA LEU A 1 -13.32 6.93 2.62
C LEU A 1 -14.80 6.62 2.92
N ILE A 2 -15.19 6.25 4.15
CA ILE A 2 -16.58 5.88 4.52
C ILE A 2 -17.60 6.97 4.16
N TRP A 3 -17.26 8.25 4.37
CA TRP A 3 -18.14 9.38 4.03
C TRP A 3 -18.52 9.42 2.54
N TRP A 4 -17.54 9.22 1.64
CA TRP A 4 -17.78 9.17 0.19
C TRP A 4 -18.55 7.91 -0.25
N LYS A 5 -18.47 6.82 0.53
CA LYS A 5 -19.24 5.60 0.30
C LYS A 5 -20.72 5.81 0.62
N LEU A 6 -21.03 6.47 1.73
CA LEU A 6 -22.40 6.77 2.15
C LEU A 6 -23.12 7.77 1.22
N ARG A 7 -22.36 8.68 0.60
CA ARG A 7 -22.90 9.74 -0.28
C ARG A 7 -22.73 9.47 -1.77
N LEU A 8 -22.44 8.22 -2.14
CA LEU A 8 -22.23 7.82 -3.53
C LEU A 8 -23.45 8.10 -4.41
N GLN A 9 -24.66 7.87 -3.91
CA GLN A 9 -25.90 8.10 -4.66
C GLN A 9 -26.17 9.61 -4.89
N MET A 10 -25.80 10.45 -3.93
CA MET A 10 -25.99 11.90 -4.02
C MET A 10 -24.91 12.57 -4.88
N PHE A 11 -23.68 12.05 -4.86
CA PHE A 11 -22.56 12.60 -5.62
C PHE A 11 -21.74 11.51 -6.35
N PRO A 12 -22.30 10.83 -7.35
CA PRO A 12 -21.65 9.68 -7.98
C PRO A 12 -20.33 10.04 -8.69
N LYS A 13 -20.31 11.19 -9.37
CA LYS A 13 -19.12 11.69 -10.08
C LYS A 13 -18.03 12.12 -9.09
N LEU A 14 -18.40 12.88 -8.06
CA LEU A 14 -17.43 13.40 -7.08
C LEU A 14 -16.89 12.28 -6.20
N ALA A 15 -17.73 11.35 -5.73
CA ALA A 15 -17.29 10.20 -4.97
C ALA A 15 -16.31 9.31 -5.76
N ARG A 16 -16.47 9.20 -7.09
CA ARG A 16 -15.51 8.51 -7.96
C ARG A 16 -14.15 9.22 -7.98
N ILE A 17 -14.16 10.54 -8.11
CA ILE A 17 -12.95 11.37 -8.12
C ILE A 17 -12.25 11.29 -6.76
N SER A 18 -12.99 11.47 -5.67
CA SER A 18 -12.45 11.43 -4.31
C SER A 18 -11.85 10.08 -3.96
N ARG A 19 -12.38 8.96 -4.46
CA ARG A 19 -11.73 7.64 -4.31
C ARG A 19 -10.36 7.59 -5.00
N LYS A 20 -10.21 8.20 -6.18
CA LYS A 20 -8.93 8.20 -6.91
C LYS A 20 -7.88 9.05 -6.19
N TYR A 21 -8.24 10.26 -5.77
CA TYR A 21 -7.27 11.21 -5.21
C TYR A 21 -7.01 11.03 -3.72
N LEU A 22 -8.01 10.62 -2.92
CA LEU A 22 -7.82 10.42 -1.48
C LEU A 22 -7.31 9.01 -1.12
N ALA A 23 -7.25 8.08 -2.08
CA ALA A 23 -6.63 6.77 -1.85
C ALA A 23 -5.11 6.81 -2.00
N VAL A 24 -4.56 7.87 -2.60
CA VAL A 24 -3.11 8.04 -2.70
C VAL A 24 -2.61 8.50 -1.33
N PRO A 25 -1.69 7.76 -0.69
CA PRO A 25 -1.09 8.21 0.55
C PRO A 25 -0.30 9.51 0.29
N ALA A 26 -0.38 10.46 1.21
CA ALA A 26 0.31 11.74 1.08
C ALA A 26 1.83 11.60 1.21
N THR A 27 2.32 10.47 1.73
CA THR A 27 3.73 10.22 2.00
C THR A 27 4.14 8.81 1.60
N SER A 28 5.43 8.61 1.33
CA SER A 28 6.05 7.32 1.07
C SER A 28 6.23 6.46 2.33
N VAL A 29 5.87 6.97 3.51
CA VAL A 29 6.18 6.35 4.81
C VAL A 29 5.63 4.91 4.92
N SER A 30 4.44 4.66 4.36
CA SER A 30 3.86 3.31 4.36
C SER A 30 4.67 2.33 3.51
N SER A 31 5.13 2.75 2.32
CA SER A 31 6.03 1.95 1.48
C SER A 31 7.40 1.77 2.13
N GLU A 32 7.99 2.83 2.68
CA GLU A 32 9.31 2.78 3.33
C GLU A 32 9.30 1.82 4.53
N ARG A 33 8.21 1.82 5.33
CA ARG A 33 8.04 0.85 6.41
C ARG A 33 7.99 -0.59 5.89
N LEU A 34 7.21 -0.84 4.83
CA LEU A 34 7.11 -2.17 4.22
C LEU A 34 8.47 -2.67 3.70
N PHE A 35 9.22 -1.80 3.01
CA PHE A 35 10.56 -2.13 2.50
C PHE A 35 11.59 -2.29 3.61
N SER A 36 11.50 -1.48 4.69
CA SER A 36 12.39 -1.61 5.85
C SER A 36 12.15 -2.93 6.59
N ASP A 37 10.88 -3.32 6.78
CA ASP A 37 10.53 -4.60 7.40
C ASP A 37 11.01 -5.78 6.56
N ALA A 38 10.86 -5.72 5.23
CA ALA A 38 11.39 -6.73 4.33
C ALA A 38 12.92 -6.78 4.34
N GLY A 39 13.59 -5.63 4.33
CA GLY A 39 15.05 -5.53 4.44
C GLY A 39 15.57 -6.13 5.75
N ASN A 40 14.89 -5.84 6.86
CA ASN A 40 15.19 -6.43 8.16
C ASN A 40 14.99 -7.95 8.16
N LEU A 41 13.94 -8.47 7.53
CA LEU A 41 13.71 -9.92 7.43
C LEU A 41 14.84 -10.63 6.65
N ILE A 42 15.28 -10.04 5.53
CA ILE A 42 16.34 -10.58 4.68
C ILE A 42 17.68 -10.55 5.43
N ASN A 43 17.99 -9.42 6.07
CA ASN A 43 19.26 -9.22 6.78
C ASN A 43 19.33 -10.02 8.08
N ALA A 44 18.27 -10.02 8.90
CA ALA A 44 18.22 -10.72 10.18
C ALA A 44 18.31 -12.25 10.02
N LYS A 45 17.76 -12.81 8.94
CA LYS A 45 17.85 -14.25 8.67
C LYS A 45 19.11 -14.66 7.87
N ARG A 46 19.99 -13.72 7.48
CA ARG A 46 21.21 -13.95 6.65
C ARG A 46 20.98 -14.88 5.45
N ILE A 47 19.78 -14.84 4.88
CA ILE A 47 19.41 -15.68 3.74
C ILE A 47 19.56 -14.83 2.49
N ASN A 48 20.36 -15.31 1.54
CA ASN A 48 20.45 -14.72 0.22
C ASN A 48 19.18 -15.09 -0.55
N LEU A 49 18.06 -14.43 -0.20
CA LEU A 49 16.78 -14.63 -0.87
C LEU A 49 16.87 -14.06 -2.29
N ASP A 50 16.45 -14.87 -3.26
CA ASP A 50 16.26 -14.41 -4.61
C ASP A 50 15.34 -13.17 -4.65
N THR A 51 15.70 -12.17 -5.45
CA THR A 51 14.98 -10.90 -5.54
C THR A 51 13.52 -11.10 -5.97
N ASN A 52 13.21 -12.13 -6.78
CA ASN A 52 11.84 -12.44 -7.15
C ASN A 52 11.04 -13.01 -5.98
N LEU A 53 11.67 -13.78 -5.09
CA LEU A 53 11.02 -14.31 -3.90
C LEU A 53 10.71 -13.18 -2.91
N VAL A 54 11.63 -12.22 -2.75
CA VAL A 54 11.40 -11.01 -1.93
C VAL A 54 10.23 -10.19 -2.48
N ALA A 55 10.18 -9.96 -3.80
CA ALA A 55 9.08 -9.24 -4.43
C ALA A 55 7.73 -9.94 -4.22
N LYS A 56 7.68 -11.28 -4.31
CA LYS A 56 6.48 -12.06 -4.01
C LYS A 56 6.05 -11.95 -2.55
N ILE A 57 6.99 -11.99 -1.61
CA ILE A 57 6.71 -11.84 -0.18
C ILE A 57 6.19 -10.43 0.12
N LEU A 58 6.79 -9.39 -0.47
CA LEU A 58 6.33 -8.00 -0.35
C LEU A 58 4.92 -7.81 -0.91
N PHE A 59 4.58 -8.47 -2.04
CA PHE A 59 3.26 -8.39 -2.65
C PHE A 59 2.17 -9.10 -1.83
N LEU A 60 2.52 -10.18 -1.13
CA LEU A 60 1.60 -10.96 -0.30
C LEU A 60 1.36 -10.35 1.09
N LYS A 61 2.14 -9.34 1.48
CA LYS A 61 2.13 -8.73 2.81
C LYS A 61 1.29 -7.46 2.85
#